data_AF-U2RLM9-F1
#
_entry.id   AF-U2RLM9-F1
#
_cell.length_a   1.000
_cell.length_b   1.000
_cell.length_c   1.000
_cell.angle_alpha   90.00
_cell.angle_beta   90.00
_cell.angle_gamma   90.00
#
_symmetry.space_group_name_H-M   'P 1'
#
loop_
_entity.id
_entity.type
_entity.pdbx_description
1 polymer ?
#
loop_
_entity_poly.entity_id
_entity_poly.type
_entity_poly.pdbx_seq_one_letter_code
_entity_poly.pdbx_strand_id
1 'polypeptide(L)' 'GRRALVVAGDDAEARDRVAALIDQFGFDAVDIGPLAEGWRIQRDTPGYVTRFDADGLREALAAAKRYRDM' A
#
# COMPACT_ATOMS: atom_id res chain seq x y z
N GLY A 1 -15.15 -3.62 0.91
CA GLY A 1 -14.47 -4.93 0.92
C GLY A 1 -13.83 -5.23 2.27
N ARG A 2 -12.89 -6.19 2.33
CA ARG A 2 -12.03 -6.39 3.52
C ARG A 2 -11.13 -5.15 3.67
N ARG A 3 -10.54 -4.94 4.85
CA ARG A 3 -9.57 -3.84 5.02
C ARG A 3 -8.31 -4.17 4.20
N ALA A 4 -7.75 -3.18 3.53
CA ALA A 4 -6.54 -3.36 2.74
C ALA A 4 -5.28 -2.83 3.44
N LEU A 5 -4.14 -3.46 3.15
CA LEU A 5 -2.80 -3.09 3.62
C LEU A 5 -1.80 -3.09 2.46
N VAL A 6 -0.85 -2.15 2.48
CA VAL A 6 0.16 -2.00 1.43
C VAL A 6 1.33 -2.96 1.67
N VAL A 7 1.91 -3.48 0.58
CA VAL A 7 3.22 -4.14 0.55
C VAL A 7 4.12 -3.42 -0.45
N ALA A 8 5.37 -3.17 -0.07
CA ALA A 8 6.40 -2.63 -0.95
C ALA A 8 7.75 -3.24 -0.57
N GLY A 9 8.63 -3.47 -1.54
CA GLY A 9 9.95 -4.07 -1.32
C GLY A 9 10.67 -4.33 -2.62
N ASP A 10 11.99 -4.43 -2.62
CA ASP A 10 12.77 -4.61 -3.85
C ASP A 10 12.91 -6.08 -4.28
N ASP A 11 12.59 -7.01 -3.39
CA ASP A 11 12.55 -8.45 -3.65
C ASP A 11 11.10 -8.90 -3.92
N ALA A 12 10.82 -9.39 -5.13
CA ALA A 12 9.48 -9.79 -5.53
C ALA A 12 8.96 -11.00 -4.74
N GLU A 13 9.82 -11.99 -4.46
CA GLU A 13 9.42 -13.19 -3.72
C GLU A 13 9.06 -12.84 -2.26
N ALA A 14 9.81 -11.91 -1.64
CA ALA A 14 9.49 -11.39 -0.33
C ALA A 14 8.15 -10.65 -0.32
N ARG A 15 7.84 -9.84 -1.34
CA ARG A 15 6.54 -9.17 -1.45
C ARG A 15 5.39 -10.17 -1.57
N ASP A 16 5.54 -11.20 -2.40
CA ASP A 16 4.53 -12.24 -2.57
C ASP A 16 4.27 -13.00 -1.25
N ARG A 17 5.33 -13.36 -0.53
CA ARG A 17 5.23 -14.02 0.79
C ARG A 17 4.49 -13.15 1.82
N VAL A 18 4.79 -11.85 1.86
CA VAL A 18 4.11 -10.90 2.76
C VAL A 18 2.66 -10.66 2.35
N ALA A 19 2.38 -10.54 1.06
CA ALA A 19 1.01 -10.40 0.55
C ALA A 19 0.14 -11.61 0.92
N ALA A 20 0.68 -12.82 0.78
CA ALA A 20 0.00 -14.05 1.21
C ALA A 20 -0.22 -14.10 2.73
N LEU A 21 0.73 -13.61 3.53
CA LEU A 21 0.57 -13.51 4.99
C LEU A 21 -0.54 -12.53 5.38
N ILE A 22 -0.61 -11.38 4.71
CA ILE A 22 -1.66 -10.37 4.91
C ILE A 22 -3.04 -10.94 4.59
N ASP A 23 -3.16 -11.71 3.50
CA ASP A 23 -4.40 -12.40 3.14
C ASP A 23 -4.83 -13.44 4.19
N GLN A 24 -3.88 -14.22 4.72
CA GLN A 24 -4.14 -15.18 5.80
C GLN A 24 -4.68 -14.52 7.08
N PHE A 25 -4.28 -13.27 7.35
CA PHE A 25 -4.83 -12.48 8.45
C PHE A 25 -6.20 -11.86 8.16
N GLY A 26 -6.74 -12.05 6.95
CA GLY A 26 -8.06 -11.57 6.55
C GLY A 26 -8.07 -10.13 6.02
N PHE A 27 -6.93 -9.63 5.54
CA PHE A 27 -6.82 -8.33 4.88
C PHE A 27 -6.59 -8.49 3.38
N ASP A 28 -6.94 -7.49 2.58
CA ASP A 28 -6.52 -7.44 1.18
C ASP A 28 -5.10 -6.84 1.09
N ALA A 29 -4.18 -7.53 0.43
CA ALA A 29 -2.85 -6.99 0.14
C ALA A 29 -2.87 -6.14 -1.13
N VAL A 30 -2.26 -4.95 -1.07
CA VAL A 30 -2.01 -4.09 -2.23
C VAL A 30 -0.51 -3.95 -2.40
N ASP A 31 0.07 -4.73 -3.32
CA ASP A 31 1.48 -4.60 -3.71
C ASP A 31 1.66 -3.34 -4.57
N ILE A 32 2.55 -2.44 -4.16
CA ILE A 32 2.91 -1.22 -4.89
C ILE A 32 4.30 -1.29 -5.53
N GLY A 33 4.95 -2.46 -5.50
CA GLY A 33 6.22 -2.72 -6.17
C GLY A 33 7.45 -2.36 -5.32
N PRO A 34 8.49 -1.76 -5.93
CA PRO A 34 9.75 -1.44 -5.25
C PRO A 34 9.59 -0.61 -3.98
N LEU A 35 10.54 -0.72 -3.06
CA LEU A 35 10.53 0.06 -1.81
C LEU A 35 10.51 1.57 -2.08
N ALA A 36 11.09 1.98 -3.20
CA ALA A 36 11.08 3.35 -3.69
C ALA A 36 9.68 3.94 -3.94
N GLU A 37 8.61 3.12 -4.01
CA GLU A 37 7.23 3.58 -4.13
C GLU A 37 6.54 3.83 -2.76
N GLY A 38 7.20 3.49 -1.65
CA GLY A 38 6.66 3.65 -0.28
C GLY A 38 6.26 5.08 0.09
N TRP A 39 6.79 6.09 -0.61
CA TRP A 39 6.41 7.50 -0.42
C TRP A 39 4.91 7.77 -0.63
N ARG A 40 4.19 6.88 -1.31
CA ARG A 40 2.74 6.99 -1.54
C ARG A 40 1.90 6.72 -0.29
N ILE A 41 2.48 6.12 0.75
CA ILE A 41 1.80 5.69 1.97
C ILE A 41 2.57 6.11 3.23
N GLN A 42 2.79 7.41 3.37
CA GLN A 42 3.47 8.02 4.51
C GLN A 42 2.64 9.17 5.08
N ARG A 43 3.12 9.80 6.16
CA ARG A 43 2.47 10.98 6.74
C ARG A 43 2.08 11.99 5.64
N ASP A 44 0.92 12.63 5.82
CA ASP A 44 0.36 13.64 4.91
C ASP A 44 0.02 13.15 3.49
N THR A 45 -0.03 11.83 3.26
CA THR A 45 -0.59 11.25 2.02
C THR A 45 -2.04 10.78 2.21
N PRO A 46 -2.87 10.75 1.15
CA PRO A 46 -4.28 10.38 1.26
C PRO A 46 -4.54 9.00 1.86
N GLY A 47 -3.62 8.06 1.65
CA GLY A 47 -3.72 6.68 2.14
C GLY A 47 -3.36 6.50 3.61
N TYR A 48 -2.73 7.49 4.26
CA TYR A 48 -2.14 7.31 5.58
C TYR A 48 -3.20 7.32 6.69
N VAL A 49 -3.15 6.34 7.59
CA VAL A 49 -4.06 6.13 8.76
C VAL A 49 -5.52 5.80 8.39
N THR A 50 -6.00 6.23 7.24
CA THR A 50 -7.37 6.01 6.78
C THR A 50 -7.63 4.53 6.48
N ARG A 51 -8.83 4.07 6.85
CA ARG A 51 -9.27 2.71 6.55
C ARG A 51 -9.88 2.66 5.15
N PHE A 52 -9.30 1.83 4.28
CA PHE A 52 -9.82 1.53 2.94
C PHE A 52 -9.97 0.03 2.72
N ASP A 53 -10.78 -0.33 1.73
CA ASP A 53 -10.62 -1.61 1.03
C ASP A 53 -9.62 -1.46 -0.13
N ALA A 54 -9.41 -2.54 -0.90
CA ALA A 54 -8.33 -2.58 -1.88
C ALA A 54 -8.48 -1.50 -2.96
N ASP A 55 -9.69 -1.23 -3.42
CA ASP A 55 -9.95 -0.24 -4.48
C ASP A 55 -9.79 1.18 -3.96
N GLY A 56 -10.37 1.50 -2.79
CA GLY A 56 -10.17 2.80 -2.16
C GLY A 56 -8.71 3.08 -1.81
N LEU A 57 -7.95 2.05 -1.41
CA LEU A 57 -6.53 2.19 -1.14
C LEU A 57 -5.73 2.49 -2.42
N ARG A 58 -6.04 1.82 -3.53
CA ARG A 58 -5.41 2.09 -4.84
C ARG A 58 -5.69 3.53 -5.31
N GLU A 59 -6.93 4.01 -5.14
CA GLU A 59 -7.28 5.39 -5.45
C GLU A 59 -6.49 6.39 -4.59
N ALA A 60 -6.40 6.14 -3.28
CA ALA A 60 -5.64 6.99 -2.36
C ALA A 60 -4.13 7.03 -2.69
N LEU A 61 -3.55 5.88 -3.06
CA LEU A 61 -2.15 5.77 -3.49
C LEU A 61 -1.88 6.50 -4.82
N ALA A 62 -2.86 6.51 -5.72
CA ALA A 62 -2.78 7.25 -6.99
C ALA A 62 -2.86 8.77 -6.78
N ALA A 63 -3.64 9.21 -5.77
CA ALA A 63 -3.79 10.62 -5.41
C ALA A 63 -2.61 11.19 -4.59
N ALA A 64 -1.70 10.35 -4.10
CA ALA A 64 -0.56 10.78 -3.31
C ALA A 64 0.39 11.68 -4.12
N LYS A 65 0.85 12.78 -3.51
CA LYS A 65 1.86 13.69 -4.05
C LYS A 65 3.13 13.60 -3.23
N ARG A 66 4.30 13.67 -3.89
CA ARG A 66 5.58 13.71 -3.17
C ARG A 66 5.70 15.05 -2.46
N TYR A 67 6.35 15.05 -1.31
CA TYR A 67 6.64 16.28 -0.56
C TYR A 67 7.34 17.36 -1.40
N ARG A 68 8.23 16.96 -2.30
CA ARG A 68 8.94 17.90 -3.18
C ARG A 68 8.05 18.57 -4.24
N ASP A 69 6.89 17.99 -4.51
CA ASP A 69 5.94 18.42 -5.54
C ASP A 69 4.69 19.09 -4.91
N MET A 70 4.70 19.34 -3.59
CA MET A 70 3.66 20.07 -2.85
C MET A 70 4.00 21.55 -2.66
#